data_AF-A0A2W5CU41-F1
#
_entry.id   AF-A0A2W5CU41-F1
#
_cell.length_a   1.000
_cell.length_b   1.000
_cell.length_c   1.000
_cell.angle_alpha   90.00
_cell.angle_beta   90.00
_cell.angle_gamma   90.00
#
_symmetry.space_group_name_H-M   'P 1'
#
loop_
_entity.id
_entity.type
_entity.pdbx_description
1 polymer ?
#
loop_
_entity_poly.entity_id
_entity_poly.type
_entity_poly.pdbx_seq_one_letter_code
_entity_poly.pdbx_strand_id
1 'polypeptide(L)'
;GPDALAAPQAALLSSVAEGIFGDSLDWGLIGLGAAIGVVVIIINEVLSKSSRYSLPPLAVGMGMYLPASLTLIIPIGAALGYVYNKWADKQANPQRSKRMGVLMATGLIVGESLFGVINAGIIAATANGDALAVVGESFAGPAQWIGIIAFVGLTALVYSRLKKVDQPQA
;
A
#
# COMPACT_ATOMS: atom_id res chain seq x y z
N GLY A 1 1.14 -11.36 20.09
CA GLY A 1 -0.33 -11.54 20.27
C GLY A 1 -0.98 -11.79 18.93
N PRO A 2 -2.22 -12.30 18.87
CA PRO A 2 -2.87 -12.69 17.62
C PRO A 2 -3.15 -11.53 16.64
N ASP A 3 -2.95 -10.27 17.04
CA ASP A 3 -3.17 -9.09 16.18
C ASP A 3 -1.90 -8.45 15.60
N ALA A 4 -0.77 -9.14 15.61
CA ALA A 4 0.47 -8.61 15.06
C ALA A 4 0.84 -9.35 13.77
N LEU A 5 0.72 -8.66 12.62
CA LEU A 5 1.46 -8.91 11.35
C LEU A 5 0.80 -9.77 10.26
N ALA A 6 -0.52 -9.93 10.23
CA ALA A 6 -1.16 -10.52 9.05
C ALA A 6 -1.11 -9.53 7.88
N ALA A 7 -0.10 -9.66 7.02
CA ALA A 7 -0.15 -9.11 5.66
C ALA A 7 -1.38 -9.76 4.97
N PRO A 8 -2.45 -9.02 4.67
CA PRO A 8 -3.73 -9.62 4.25
C PRO A 8 -3.56 -10.56 3.04
N GLN A 9 -2.69 -10.14 2.11
CA GLN A 9 -2.33 -10.90 0.92
C GLN A 9 -1.64 -12.24 1.26
N ALA A 10 -0.80 -12.29 2.29
CA ALA A 10 -0.15 -13.51 2.74
C ALA A 10 -1.13 -14.44 3.47
N ALA A 11 -2.03 -13.88 4.28
CA ALA A 11 -3.07 -14.64 4.97
C ALA A 11 -4.02 -15.35 3.98
N LEU A 12 -4.39 -14.68 2.87
CA LEU A 12 -5.15 -15.31 1.80
C LEU A 12 -4.42 -16.50 1.17
N LEU A 13 -3.15 -16.31 0.79
CA LEU A 13 -2.37 -17.37 0.16
C LEU A 13 -2.21 -18.59 1.08
N SER A 14 -2.05 -18.35 2.39
CA SER A 14 -2.05 -19.41 3.41
C SER A 14 -3.39 -20.14 3.47
N SER A 15 -4.51 -19.40 3.52
CA SER A 15 -5.85 -20.00 3.59
C SER A 15 -6.22 -20.81 2.35
N VAL A 16 -5.78 -20.37 1.17
CA VAL A 16 -5.97 -21.12 -0.09
C VAL A 16 -5.09 -22.38 -0.11
N ALA A 17 -3.84 -22.28 0.34
CA ALA A 17 -2.96 -23.45 0.42
C ALA A 17 -3.51 -24.50 1.41
N GLU A 18 -3.91 -24.08 2.62
CA GLU A 18 -4.54 -24.96 3.59
C GLU A 18 -5.84 -25.59 3.07
N GLY A 19 -6.67 -24.83 2.34
CA GLY A 19 -7.88 -25.36 1.71
C GLY A 19 -7.60 -26.40 0.62
N ILE A 20 -6.58 -26.19 -0.22
CA ILE A 20 -6.19 -27.13 -1.28
C ILE A 20 -5.62 -28.43 -0.68
N PHE A 21 -4.77 -28.34 0.34
CA PHE A 21 -4.12 -29.50 0.95
C PHE A 21 -4.97 -30.18 2.04
N GLY A 22 -5.97 -29.49 2.58
CA GLY A 22 -6.87 -29.98 3.63
C GLY A 22 -8.22 -30.50 3.14
N ASP A 23 -8.46 -30.55 1.82
CA ASP A 23 -9.70 -31.01 1.17
C ASP A 23 -10.99 -30.29 1.64
N SER A 24 -10.85 -29.09 2.20
CA SER A 24 -11.93 -28.27 2.77
C SER A 24 -12.35 -27.10 1.87
N LEU A 25 -11.78 -27.02 0.67
CA LEU A 25 -12.04 -25.93 -0.26
C LEU A 25 -13.30 -26.18 -1.09
N ASP A 26 -14.26 -25.25 -1.01
CA ASP A 26 -15.46 -25.27 -1.84
C ASP A 26 -15.11 -24.88 -3.29
N TRP A 27 -14.85 -25.90 -4.11
CA TRP A 27 -14.55 -25.74 -5.53
C TRP A 27 -15.68 -25.05 -6.32
N GLY A 28 -16.93 -25.08 -5.81
CA GLY A 28 -18.04 -24.33 -6.37
C GLY A 28 -17.85 -22.82 -6.23
N LEU A 29 -17.38 -22.36 -5.07
CA LEU A 29 -17.05 -20.95 -4.84
C LEU A 29 -15.84 -20.49 -5.67
N ILE A 30 -14.83 -21.36 -5.85
CA ILE A 30 -13.69 -21.09 -6.73
C ILE A 30 -14.17 -20.94 -8.19
N GLY A 31 -15.02 -21.86 -8.66
CA GLY A 31 -15.61 -21.81 -9.99
C GLY A 31 -16.47 -20.56 -10.21
N LEU A 32 -17.25 -20.15 -9.21
CA LEU A 32 -18.03 -18.91 -9.24
C LEU A 32 -17.12 -17.67 -9.34
N GLY A 33 -16.05 -17.62 -8.54
CA GLY A 33 -15.05 -16.56 -8.61
C GLY A 33 -14.38 -16.46 -10.00
N ALA A 34 -14.05 -17.61 -10.60
CA ALA A 34 -13.52 -17.66 -11.96
C ALA A 34 -14.52 -17.16 -13.00
N ALA A 35 -15.80 -17.56 -12.90
CA ALA A 35 -16.86 -17.09 -13.78
C ALA A 35 -17.07 -15.57 -13.67
N ILE A 36 -17.10 -15.02 -12.45
CA ILE A 36 -17.15 -13.57 -12.20
C ILE A 36 -15.94 -12.89 -12.86
N GLY A 37 -14.74 -13.43 -12.68
CA GLY A 37 -13.52 -12.91 -13.31
C GLY A 37 -13.61 -12.84 -14.83
N VAL A 38 -14.11 -13.91 -15.47
CA VAL A 38 -14.33 -13.96 -16.92
C VAL A 38 -15.33 -12.90 -17.37
N VAL A 39 -16.47 -12.76 -16.67
CA VAL A 39 -17.47 -11.73 -16.98
C VAL A 39 -16.88 -10.33 -16.89
N VAL A 40 -16.11 -10.04 -15.83
CA VAL A 40 -15.47 -8.73 -15.65
C VAL A 40 -14.43 -8.47 -16.75
N ILE A 41 -13.66 -9.48 -17.17
CA ILE A 41 -12.72 -9.36 -18.31
C ILE A 41 -13.47 -9.01 -19.60
N ILE A 42 -14.58 -9.70 -19.89
CA ILE A 42 -15.39 -9.44 -21.09
C ILE A 42 -15.94 -8.01 -21.05
N ILE A 43 -16.51 -7.59 -19.91
CA ILE A 43 -17.00 -6.23 -19.72
C ILE A 43 -15.89 -5.21 -19.96
N ASN A 44 -14.71 -5.42 -19.37
CA ASN A 44 -13.58 -4.52 -19.55
C ASN A 44 -13.14 -4.40 -21.01
N GLU A 45 -13.04 -5.53 -21.72
CA GLU A 45 -12.63 -5.56 -23.14
C GLU A 45 -13.64 -4.82 -24.03
N VAL A 46 -14.94 -5.00 -23.77
CA VAL A 46 -16.01 -4.31 -24.49
C VAL A 46 -16.00 -2.81 -24.19
N LEU A 47 -15.87 -2.42 -22.93
CA LEU A 47 -15.81 -1.01 -22.53
C LEU A 47 -14.56 -0.31 -23.11
N SER A 48 -13.40 -0.97 -23.05
CA SER A 48 -12.15 -0.42 -23.55
C SER A 48 -12.14 -0.26 -25.08
N LYS A 49 -12.92 -1.06 -25.82
CA LYS A 49 -13.09 -0.93 -27.27
C LYS A 49 -14.14 0.11 -27.66
N SER A 50 -15.18 0.28 -26.86
CA SER A 50 -16.33 1.13 -27.18
C SER A 50 -16.28 2.53 -26.56
N SER A 51 -15.44 2.77 -25.55
CA SER A 51 -15.46 4.00 -24.74
C SER A 51 -14.08 4.42 -24.23
N ARG A 52 -14.02 5.60 -23.61
CA ARG A 52 -12.84 6.09 -22.86
C ARG A 52 -12.72 5.48 -21.46
N TYR A 53 -13.69 4.69 -21.04
CA TYR A 53 -13.69 4.04 -19.73
C TYR A 53 -13.17 2.62 -19.84
N SER A 54 -12.36 2.20 -18.86
CA SER A 54 -11.96 0.83 -18.66
C SER A 54 -12.31 0.42 -17.22
N LEU A 55 -12.58 -0.86 -17.02
CA LEU A 55 -12.89 -1.45 -15.72
C LEU A 55 -11.88 -2.57 -15.49
N PRO A 56 -10.62 -2.23 -15.13
CA PRO A 56 -9.56 -3.23 -15.02
C PRO A 56 -9.99 -4.36 -14.09
N PRO A 57 -10.00 -5.63 -14.54
CA PRO A 57 -10.46 -6.75 -13.73
C PRO A 57 -9.71 -6.90 -12.41
N LEU A 58 -8.43 -6.50 -12.41
CA LEU A 58 -7.59 -6.46 -11.21
C LEU A 58 -8.11 -5.45 -10.18
N ALA A 59 -8.58 -4.28 -10.59
CA ALA A 59 -9.14 -3.29 -9.68
C ALA A 59 -10.45 -3.77 -9.06
N VAL A 60 -11.28 -4.47 -9.83
CA VAL A 60 -12.53 -5.08 -9.35
C VAL A 60 -12.23 -6.20 -8.35
N GLY A 61 -11.29 -7.09 -8.68
CA GLY A 61 -10.86 -8.15 -7.76
C GLY A 61 -10.28 -7.61 -6.45
N MET A 62 -9.45 -6.57 -6.53
CA MET A 62 -8.94 -5.89 -5.34
C MET A 62 -10.06 -5.24 -4.51
N GLY A 63 -11.07 -4.65 -5.15
CA GLY A 63 -12.23 -4.06 -4.46
C GLY A 63 -13.16 -5.09 -3.81
N MET A 64 -13.29 -6.29 -4.38
CA MET A 64 -14.05 -7.39 -3.77
C MET A 64 -13.34 -7.98 -2.56
N TYR A 65 -12.01 -7.92 -2.56
CA TYR A 65 -11.19 -8.49 -1.50
C TYR A 65 -10.92 -7.52 -0.34
N LEU A 66 -10.76 -6.22 -0.63
CA LEU A 66 -10.35 -5.25 0.40
C LEU A 66 -11.53 -4.71 1.22
N PRO A 67 -11.41 -4.67 2.57
CA PRO A 67 -12.33 -3.94 3.44
C PRO A 67 -12.56 -2.50 2.97
N ALA A 68 -13.78 -1.99 3.14
CA ALA A 68 -14.16 -0.64 2.72
C ALA A 68 -13.21 0.46 3.25
N SER A 69 -12.65 0.26 4.46
CA SER A 69 -11.66 1.15 5.06
C SER A 69 -10.36 1.27 4.24
N LEU A 70 -9.85 0.15 3.70
CA LEU A 70 -8.66 0.14 2.84
C LEU A 70 -9.00 0.66 1.43
N THR A 71 -10.20 0.35 0.95
CA THR A 71 -10.70 0.81 -0.36
C THR A 71 -10.85 2.33 -0.42
N LEU A 72 -11.06 3.04 0.69
CA LEU A 72 -11.15 4.51 0.72
C LEU A 72 -9.78 5.22 0.65
N ILE A 73 -8.72 4.59 1.17
CA ILE A 73 -7.37 5.17 1.16
C ILE A 73 -6.79 5.17 -0.27
N ILE A 74 -7.12 4.16 -1.08
CA ILE A 74 -6.62 4.03 -2.46
C ILE A 74 -7.04 5.24 -3.34
N PRO A 75 -8.33 5.65 -3.42
CA PRO A 75 -8.76 6.86 -4.11
C PRO A 75 -8.11 8.13 -3.58
N ILE A 76 -7.90 8.25 -2.27
CA ILE A 76 -7.22 9.41 -1.67
C ILE A 76 -5.78 9.47 -2.18
N GLY A 77 -5.05 8.35 -2.15
CA GLY A 77 -3.71 8.25 -2.72
C GLY A 77 -3.67 8.57 -4.21
N ALA A 78 -4.65 8.10 -4.99
CA ALA A 78 -4.78 8.40 -6.41
C ALA A 78 -5.04 9.90 -6.66
N ALA A 79 -5.90 10.53 -5.87
CA ALA A 79 -6.16 11.97 -5.94
C ALA A 79 -4.92 12.80 -5.59
N LEU A 80 -4.18 12.42 -4.53
CA LEU A 80 -2.92 13.05 -4.17
C LEU A 80 -1.86 12.88 -5.29
N GLY A 81 -1.75 11.69 -5.86
CA GLY A 81 -0.87 11.41 -7.00
C GLY A 81 -1.23 12.23 -8.25
N TYR A 82 -2.53 12.41 -8.51
CA TYR A 82 -3.01 13.28 -9.58
C TYR A 82 -2.62 14.74 -9.36
N VAL A 83 -2.81 15.27 -8.14
CA VAL A 83 -2.39 16.63 -7.78
C VAL A 83 -0.87 16.79 -7.89
N TYR A 84 -0.11 15.80 -7.42
CA TYR A 84 1.35 15.79 -7.54
C TYR A 84 1.80 15.80 -9.00
N ASN A 85 1.21 14.96 -9.85
CA ASN A 85 1.53 14.91 -11.28
C ASN A 85 1.26 16.25 -11.97
N LYS A 86 0.14 16.91 -11.65
CA LYS A 86 -0.20 18.23 -12.18
C LYS A 86 0.76 19.33 -11.71
N TRP A 87 1.31 19.21 -10.50
CA TRP A 87 2.37 20.08 -10.01
C TRP A 87 3.72 19.79 -10.69
N ALA A 88 4.05 18.50 -10.86
CA ALA A 88 5.28 18.05 -11.51
C ALA A 88 5.35 18.50 -12.98
N ASP A 89 4.22 18.56 -13.67
CA ASP A 89 4.11 19.07 -15.04
C ASP A 89 4.52 20.54 -15.20
N LYS A 90 4.54 21.31 -14.10
CA LYS A 90 4.98 22.71 -14.10
C LYS A 90 6.47 22.89 -13.78
N GLN A 91 7.21 21.80 -13.54
CA GLN A 91 8.62 21.88 -13.17
C GLN A 91 9.54 21.85 -14.39
N ALA A 92 10.77 22.33 -14.20
CA ALA A 92 11.80 22.37 -15.25
C ALA A 92 12.07 20.99 -15.88
N ASN A 93 11.88 19.90 -15.12
CA ASN A 93 11.94 18.54 -15.64
C ASN A 93 10.76 17.69 -15.10
N PRO A 94 9.63 17.65 -15.83
CA PRO A 94 8.42 16.94 -15.41
C PRO A 94 8.63 15.42 -15.26
N GLN A 95 9.31 14.80 -16.21
CA GLN A 95 9.51 13.35 -16.24
C GLN A 95 10.31 12.87 -15.04
N ARG A 96 11.35 13.63 -14.66
CA ARG A 96 12.16 13.36 -13.47
C ARG A 96 11.36 13.55 -12.19
N SER A 97 10.59 14.64 -12.08
CA SER A 97 9.78 14.94 -10.90
C SER A 97 8.74 13.84 -10.64
N LYS A 98 8.05 13.36 -11.69
CA LYS A 98 7.12 12.23 -11.60
C LYS A 98 7.79 10.95 -11.14
N ARG A 99 8.94 10.59 -11.72
CA ARG A 99 9.72 9.40 -11.32
C ARG A 99 10.18 9.48 -9.86
N MET A 100 10.64 10.66 -9.42
CA MET A 100 11.06 10.89 -8.04
C MET A 100 9.90 10.65 -7.06
N GLY A 101 8.71 11.17 -7.37
CA GLY A 101 7.51 10.94 -6.55
C GLY A 101 7.16 9.46 -6.42
N VAL A 102 7.22 8.71 -7.53
CA VAL A 102 6.99 7.25 -7.51
C VAL A 102 8.04 6.55 -6.66
N LEU A 103 9.34 6.85 -6.85
CA LEU A 103 10.43 6.23 -6.09
C LEU A 103 10.32 6.48 -4.59
N MET A 104 9.96 7.70 -4.18
CA MET A 104 9.74 8.02 -2.77
C MET A 104 8.53 7.28 -2.21
N ALA A 105 7.40 7.25 -2.93
CA ALA A 105 6.22 6.53 -2.48
C ALA A 105 6.50 5.03 -2.33
N THR A 106 7.13 4.40 -3.32
CA THR A 106 7.49 2.97 -3.25
C THR A 106 8.54 2.71 -2.17
N GLY A 107 9.49 3.62 -1.97
CA GLY A 107 10.49 3.52 -0.91
C GLY A 107 9.87 3.60 0.49
N LEU A 108 8.89 4.48 0.69
CA LEU A 108 8.15 4.57 1.96
C LEU A 108 7.28 3.34 2.21
N ILE A 109 6.61 2.81 1.18
CA ILE A 109 5.82 1.58 1.28
C ILE A 109 6.71 0.41 1.68
N VAL A 110 7.82 0.18 0.94
CA VAL A 110 8.76 -0.91 1.23
C VAL A 110 9.45 -0.71 2.58
N GLY A 111 9.78 0.53 2.94
CA GLY A 111 10.40 0.86 4.22
C GLY A 111 9.51 0.54 5.42
N GLU A 112 8.20 0.85 5.32
CA GLU A 112 7.21 0.51 6.35
C GLU A 112 7.05 -1.01 6.49
N SER A 113 6.99 -1.72 5.36
CA SER A 113 6.91 -3.18 5.35
C SER A 113 8.14 -3.84 5.97
N LEU A 114 9.34 -3.36 5.62
CA LEU A 114 10.60 -3.88 6.15
C LEU A 114 10.72 -3.59 7.66
N PHE A 115 10.35 -2.38 8.09
CA PHE A 115 10.33 -2.04 9.51
C PHE A 115 9.35 -2.93 10.29
N GLY A 116 8.17 -3.22 9.74
CA GLY A 116 7.19 -4.13 10.33
C GLY A 116 7.75 -5.54 10.55
N VAL A 117 8.47 -6.09 9.55
CA VAL A 117 9.13 -7.40 9.66
C VAL A 117 10.26 -7.40 10.70
N ILE A 118 11.07 -6.34 10.75
CA ILE A 118 12.12 -6.21 11.76
C ILE A 118 11.51 -6.12 13.16
N ASN A 119 10.47 -5.30 13.33
CA ASN A 119 9.74 -5.16 14.59
C ASN A 119 9.13 -6.49 15.05
N ALA A 120 8.54 -7.26 14.13
CA ALA A 120 8.05 -8.61 14.39
C ALA A 120 9.11 -9.53 14.97
N GLY A 121 10.29 -9.54 14.34
CA GLY A 121 11.42 -10.36 14.78
C GLY A 121 11.87 -10.00 16.19
N ILE A 122 11.92 -8.71 16.51
CA ILE A 122 12.29 -8.21 17.84
C ILE A 122 11.26 -8.64 18.90
N ILE A 123 9.97 -8.48 18.63
CA ILE A 123 8.89 -8.89 19.54
C ILE A 123 8.94 -10.41 19.78
N ALA A 124 9.17 -11.20 18.72
CA ALA A 124 9.30 -12.65 18.82
C ALA A 124 10.51 -13.08 19.66
N ALA A 125 11.66 -12.41 19.48
CA ALA A 125 12.88 -12.74 20.21
C ALA A 125 12.83 -12.36 21.70
N THR A 126 12.14 -11.28 22.04
CA THR A 126 12.04 -10.75 23.41
C THR A 126 10.83 -11.27 24.18
N ALA A 127 9.89 -11.93 23.50
CA ALA A 127 8.56 -12.29 24.01
C ALA A 127 7.80 -11.11 24.64
N ASN A 128 8.17 -9.87 24.28
CA ASN A 128 7.60 -8.65 24.81
C ASN A 128 7.08 -7.79 23.67
N GLY A 129 5.77 -7.51 23.67
CA GLY A 129 5.12 -6.64 22.68
C GLY A 129 5.61 -5.19 22.72
N ASP A 130 6.16 -4.78 23.86
CA ASP A 130 6.64 -3.44 24.14
C ASP A 130 8.17 -3.34 24.11
N ALA A 131 8.85 -4.28 23.45
CA ALA A 131 10.31 -4.34 23.41
C ALA A 131 10.98 -3.06 22.87
N LEU A 132 10.27 -2.29 22.04
CA LEU A 132 10.72 -1.00 21.52
C LEU A 132 10.02 0.21 22.16
N ALA A 133 9.17 0.00 23.17
CA ALA A 133 8.50 1.08 23.88
C ALA A 133 9.49 1.76 24.85
N VAL A 134 9.98 2.94 24.45
CA VAL A 134 10.91 3.75 25.27
C VAL A 134 10.15 4.70 26.21
N VAL A 135 8.85 4.92 25.95
CA VAL A 135 8.01 5.89 26.67
C VAL A 135 6.73 5.20 27.16
N GLY A 136 6.30 5.50 28.39
CA GLY A 136 5.13 4.86 29.00
C GLY A 136 3.79 5.22 28.33
N GLU A 137 2.73 4.46 28.63
CA GLU A 137 1.40 4.58 28.03
C GLU A 137 0.77 5.98 28.13
N SER A 138 1.13 6.76 29.15
CA SER A 138 0.69 8.15 29.32
C SER A 138 1.11 9.07 28.16
N PHE A 139 2.09 8.64 27.36
CA PHE A 139 2.59 9.38 26.20
C PHE A 139 1.90 9.00 24.88
N ALA A 140 0.93 8.07 24.88
CA ALA A 140 0.29 7.58 23.66
C ALA A 140 -0.40 8.70 22.85
N GLY A 141 -1.12 9.60 23.52
CA GLY A 141 -1.80 10.73 22.87
C GLY A 141 -0.82 11.69 22.17
N PRO A 142 0.18 12.25 22.88
CA PRO A 142 1.23 13.08 22.27
C PRO A 142 2.05 12.34 21.20
N ALA A 143 2.35 11.05 21.41
CA ALA A 143 3.15 10.26 20.49
C ALA A 143 2.52 10.16 19.10
N GLN A 144 1.18 10.06 19.01
CA GLN A 144 0.48 10.02 17.72
C GLN A 144 0.71 11.30 16.90
N TRP A 145 0.58 12.47 17.54
CA TRP A 145 0.80 13.76 16.86
C TRP A 145 2.27 13.98 16.51
N ILE A 146 3.18 13.65 17.43
CA ILE A 146 4.62 13.72 17.19
C ILE A 146 5.00 12.81 16.02
N GLY A 147 4.44 11.60 15.95
CA GLY A 147 4.65 10.65 14.86
C GLY A 147 4.24 11.22 13.51
N ILE A 148 3.05 11.84 13.42
CA ILE A 148 2.57 12.50 12.20
C ILE A 148 3.52 13.63 11.78
N ILE A 149 3.89 14.50 12.74
CA ILE A 149 4.79 15.64 12.47
C ILE A 149 6.16 15.14 12.01
N ALA A 150 6.71 14.14 12.69
CA ALA A 150 7.99 13.53 12.34
C ALA A 150 7.93 12.89 10.95
N PHE A 151 6.86 12.16 10.62
CA PHE A 151 6.67 11.53 9.32
C PHE A 151 6.60 12.56 8.18
N VAL A 152 5.78 13.61 8.35
CA VAL A 152 5.67 14.70 7.37
C VAL A 152 7.00 15.45 7.25
N GLY A 153 7.65 15.73 8.36
CA GLY A 153 8.95 16.42 8.40
C GLY A 153 10.05 15.62 7.73
N LEU A 154 10.14 14.31 7.98
CA LEU A 154 11.12 13.42 7.37
C LEU A 154 10.87 13.29 5.86
N THR A 155 9.61 13.14 5.45
CA THR A 155 9.23 13.08 4.03
C THR A 155 9.61 14.37 3.31
N ALA A 156 9.30 15.53 3.91
CA ALA A 156 9.70 16.83 3.37
C ALA A 156 11.22 17.01 3.33
N LEU A 157 11.95 16.53 4.34
CA LEU A 157 13.41 16.58 4.40
C LEU A 157 14.01 15.73 3.28
N VAL A 158 13.61 14.48 3.14
CA VAL A 158 14.07 13.56 2.08
C VAL A 158 13.78 14.17 0.71
N TYR A 159 12.58 14.73 0.52
CA TYR A 159 12.20 15.44 -0.70
C TYR A 159 13.11 16.64 -0.98
N SER A 160 13.35 17.49 0.02
CA SER A 160 14.20 18.68 -0.12
C SER A 160 15.67 18.34 -0.38
N ARG A 161 16.19 17.26 0.21
CA ARG A 161 17.57 16.81 0.01
C ARG A 161 17.75 16.25 -1.39
N LEU A 162 16.83 15.42 -1.86
CA LEU A 162 16.87 14.89 -3.21
C LEU A 162 16.70 15.99 -4.27
N LYS A 163 15.88 17.01 -4.01
CA LYS A 163 15.79 18.21 -4.87
C LYS A 163 17.09 19.02 -4.90
N LYS A 164 17.82 19.12 -3.78
CA LYS A 164 19.07 19.90 -3.67
C LYS A 164 20.28 19.20 -4.30
N VAL A 165 20.41 17.88 -4.14
CA VAL A 165 21.47 17.08 -4.77
C VAL A 165 21.39 17.14 -6.30
N ASP A 166 20.22 17.45 -6.83
CA ASP A 166 19.93 17.53 -8.26
C ASP A 166 20.12 18.92 -8.90
N GLN A 167 20.53 19.95 -8.15
CA GLN A 167 20.94 21.21 -8.78
C GLN A 167 22.33 21.01 -9.40
N PRO A 168 22.51 21.21 -10.72
CA PRO A 168 23.84 21.17 -11.31
C PRO A 168 24.70 22.20 -10.58
N GLN A 169 25.83 21.76 -10.06
CA GLN A 169 26.86 22.66 -9.56
C GLN A 169 27.20 23.59 -10.74
N ALA A 170 26.90 24.88 -10.56
CA ALA A 170 27.24 25.91 -11.52
C ALA A 170 28.76 26.05 -11.62
#